data_AF-A0AAV9FI24-F1
#
_entry.id   AF-A0AAV9FI24-F1
#
_cell.length_a   1.000
_cell.length_b   1.000
_cell.length_c   1.000
_cell.angle_alpha   90.00
_cell.angle_beta   90.00
_cell.angle_gamma   90.00
#
_symmetry.space_group_name_H-M   'P 1'
#
loop_
_entity.id
_entity.type
_entity.pdbx_description
1 polymer ?
#
loop_
_entity_poly.entity_id
_entity_poly.type
_entity_poly.pdbx_seq_one_letter_code
_entity_poly.pdbx_strand_id
1 'polypeptide(L)'
;MTFGYMAANGAIAEAFRNEDRVHIIDFQIAQGTQWVTLIQALAARPGGPPHVRITGIDDPVSNYARGEGLQAVGRKLALLSEHFKIPVEFNPVPVFASDVTCEMLDVRPGEALAVNFTLHLHHTPDESVDVNNPRDGLLRMVKSLSPKVTTLVEQESNTNTTPFLTRFMETMDYYSAMFESIDVTLARDSKERISVEQHCLARDIVNVVACEGKERVERHELLGKWRSRLGMAGFTAYPLSKYVNSVIRSLLRCYSENYTLVEKDGAMLLGWKDRNLISASAWH
;
A
#
# COMPACT_ATOMS: atom_id res chain seq x y z
N MET A 1 8.44 3.29 -1.97
CA MET A 1 7.91 1.90 -2.05
C MET A 1 8.52 0.97 -1.00
N THR A 2 9.84 0.77 -0.95
CA THR A 2 10.50 -0.18 -0.04
C THR A 2 10.09 -0.03 1.44
N PHE A 3 10.06 1.20 1.94
CA PHE A 3 9.59 1.51 3.30
C PHE A 3 8.21 0.92 3.61
N GLY A 4 7.21 1.26 2.78
CA GLY A 4 5.82 0.83 2.98
C GLY A 4 5.68 -0.69 2.92
N TYR A 5 6.34 -1.34 1.96
CA TYR A 5 6.36 -2.80 1.84
C TYR A 5 6.99 -3.47 3.06
N MET A 6 8.11 -2.96 3.57
CA MET A 6 8.75 -3.52 4.77
C MET A 6 7.87 -3.36 6.01
N ALA A 7 7.25 -2.20 6.20
CA ALA A 7 6.36 -1.95 7.32
C ALA A 7 5.12 -2.86 7.29
N ALA A 8 4.45 -2.93 6.13
CA ALA A 8 3.29 -3.79 5.93
C ALA A 8 3.64 -5.28 6.06
N ASN A 9 4.69 -5.74 5.39
CA ASN A 9 5.14 -7.13 5.47
C ASN A 9 5.56 -7.52 6.88
N GLY A 10 6.16 -6.60 7.64
CA GLY A 10 6.49 -6.81 9.05
C GLY A 10 5.26 -7.09 9.89
N ALA A 11 4.22 -6.26 9.76
CA ALA A 11 2.94 -6.45 10.47
C ALA A 11 2.23 -7.75 10.04
N ILE A 12 2.21 -8.06 8.74
CA ILE A 12 1.60 -9.28 8.21
C ILE A 12 2.35 -10.53 8.70
N ALA A 13 3.68 -10.54 8.64
CA ALA A 13 4.50 -11.66 9.11
C ALA A 13 4.33 -11.89 10.62
N GLU A 14 4.20 -10.82 11.41
CA GLU A 14 3.95 -10.93 12.85
C GLU A 14 2.56 -11.52 13.14
N ALA A 15 1.52 -11.04 12.44
CA ALA A 15 0.17 -11.58 12.55
C ALA A 15 0.11 -13.06 12.15
N PHE A 16 0.90 -13.49 11.17
CA PHE A 16 0.93 -14.85 10.65
C PHE A 16 1.93 -15.79 11.34
N ARG A 17 2.61 -15.36 12.42
CA ARG A 17 3.75 -16.14 12.96
C ARG A 17 3.42 -17.59 13.37
N ASN A 18 2.16 -17.86 13.75
CA ASN A 18 1.71 -19.17 14.26
C ASN A 18 0.57 -19.76 13.42
N GLU A 19 0.39 -19.29 12.19
CA GLU A 19 -0.73 -19.70 11.33
C GLU A 19 -0.23 -20.66 10.25
N ASP A 20 -0.88 -21.81 10.09
CA ASP A 20 -0.48 -22.80 9.07
C ASP A 20 -1.11 -22.56 7.71
N ARG A 21 -2.21 -21.78 7.68
CA ARG A 21 -2.91 -21.40 6.46
C ARG A 21 -3.23 -19.91 6.52
N VAL A 22 -2.72 -19.17 5.54
CA VAL A 22 -2.84 -17.72 5.50
C VAL A 22 -3.39 -17.25 4.17
N HIS A 23 -4.18 -16.18 4.21
CA HIS A 23 -4.76 -15.54 3.03
C HIS A 23 -4.43 -14.06 3.05
N ILE A 24 -3.85 -13.56 1.96
CA ILE A 24 -3.52 -12.15 1.77
C ILE A 24 -4.44 -11.60 0.68
N ILE A 25 -5.16 -10.52 0.97
CA ILE A 25 -5.90 -9.75 -0.02
C ILE A 25 -5.13 -8.45 -0.27
N ASP A 26 -4.69 -8.25 -1.50
CA ASP A 26 -3.99 -7.04 -1.95
C ASP A 26 -4.89 -6.24 -2.88
N PHE A 27 -5.33 -5.07 -2.43
CA PHE A 27 -6.24 -4.21 -3.21
C PHE A 27 -5.56 -3.49 -4.38
N GLN A 28 -4.23 -3.56 -4.50
CA GLN A 28 -3.51 -3.09 -5.69
C GLN A 28 -2.18 -3.83 -5.87
N ILE A 29 -2.25 -5.08 -6.36
CA ILE A 29 -1.09 -5.97 -6.41
C ILE A 29 0.00 -5.52 -7.40
N ALA A 30 -0.38 -4.76 -8.43
CA ALA A 30 0.50 -4.25 -9.47
C ALA A 30 1.45 -5.34 -10.03
N GLN A 31 2.74 -5.30 -9.68
CA GLN A 31 3.78 -6.24 -10.15
C GLN A 31 4.14 -7.34 -9.13
N GLY A 32 3.39 -7.44 -8.03
CA GLY A 32 3.59 -8.42 -6.96
C GLY A 32 4.97 -8.36 -6.29
N THR A 33 5.67 -7.22 -6.35
CA THR A 33 7.04 -7.07 -5.82
C THR A 33 7.10 -7.08 -4.30
N GLN A 34 6.07 -6.56 -3.62
CA GLN A 34 5.93 -6.60 -2.17
C GLN A 34 6.04 -8.04 -1.64
N TRP A 35 5.36 -8.97 -2.32
CA TRP A 35 5.17 -10.35 -1.86
C TRP A 35 6.43 -11.22 -1.96
N VAL A 36 7.42 -10.82 -2.78
CA VAL A 36 8.70 -11.54 -2.88
C VAL A 36 9.36 -11.67 -1.51
N THR A 37 9.50 -10.55 -0.79
CA THR A 37 10.18 -10.51 0.51
C THR A 37 9.36 -11.16 1.62
N LEU A 38 8.02 -11.07 1.56
CA LEU A 38 7.16 -11.72 2.54
C LEU A 38 7.17 -13.24 2.38
N ILE A 39 7.06 -13.75 1.14
CA ILE A 39 7.10 -15.20 0.85
C ILE A 39 8.43 -15.78 1.33
N GLN A 40 9.54 -15.11 1.06
CA GLN A 40 10.85 -15.50 1.58
C GLN A 40 10.87 -15.57 3.12
N ALA A 41 10.31 -14.57 3.80
CA ALA A 41 10.26 -14.53 5.25
C ALA A 41 9.34 -15.62 5.85
N LEU A 42 8.18 -15.89 5.23
CA LEU A 42 7.26 -16.95 5.64
C LEU A 42 7.86 -18.34 5.41
N ALA A 43 8.61 -18.53 4.33
CA ALA A 43 9.30 -19.78 4.05
C ALA A 43 10.42 -20.10 5.06
N ALA A 44 11.10 -19.06 5.55
CA ALA A 44 12.16 -19.17 6.55
C ALA A 44 11.66 -19.21 8.01
N ARG A 45 10.34 -19.22 8.23
CA ARG A 45 9.73 -19.15 9.56
C ARG A 45 10.06 -20.38 10.43
N PRO A 46 10.37 -20.20 11.73
CA PRO A 46 10.46 -21.31 12.66
C PRO A 46 9.12 -22.08 12.73
N GLY A 47 9.16 -23.41 12.62
CA GLY A 47 7.95 -24.25 12.51
C GLY A 47 7.55 -24.59 11.07
N GLY A 48 8.21 -23.99 10.07
CA GLY A 48 8.03 -24.32 8.66
C GLY A 48 7.09 -23.37 7.91
N PRO A 49 7.09 -23.48 6.56
CA PRO A 49 6.27 -22.63 5.69
C PRO A 49 4.77 -22.90 5.86
N PRO A 50 3.92 -21.86 5.95
CA PRO A 50 2.48 -22.02 5.86
C PRO A 50 2.03 -22.26 4.41
N HIS A 51 0.78 -22.70 4.22
CA HIS A 51 0.10 -22.55 2.94
C HIS A 51 -0.33 -21.08 2.77
N VAL A 52 0.08 -20.45 1.68
CA VAL A 52 -0.17 -19.03 1.39
C VAL A 52 -1.12 -18.90 0.23
N ARG A 53 -2.25 -18.22 0.44
CA ARG A 53 -3.12 -17.79 -0.64
C ARG A 53 -3.04 -16.29 -0.81
N ILE A 54 -2.97 -15.80 -2.04
CA ILE A 54 -2.93 -14.37 -2.35
C ILE A 54 -4.06 -14.07 -3.33
N THR A 55 -5.02 -13.24 -2.91
CA THR A 55 -5.99 -12.60 -3.81
C THR A 55 -5.41 -11.25 -4.23
N GLY A 56 -5.08 -11.10 -5.51
CA GLY A 56 -4.50 -9.88 -6.06
C GLY A 56 -5.50 -9.14 -6.93
N ILE A 57 -5.85 -7.92 -6.53
CA ILE A 57 -6.73 -7.01 -7.28
C ILE A 57 -5.85 -6.05 -8.09
N ASP A 58 -6.21 -5.85 -9.36
CA ASP A 58 -5.66 -4.80 -10.21
C ASP A 58 -6.71 -4.39 -11.23
N ASP A 59 -6.67 -3.13 -11.65
CA ASP A 59 -7.57 -2.56 -12.64
C ASP A 59 -7.46 -3.31 -13.98
N PRO A 60 -8.58 -3.74 -14.62
CA PRO A 60 -8.59 -4.30 -15.97
C PRO A 60 -7.76 -3.50 -17.00
N VAL A 61 -7.73 -2.18 -16.87
CA VAL A 61 -7.02 -1.26 -17.77
C VAL A 61 -5.50 -1.34 -17.56
N SER A 62 -5.02 -1.74 -16.38
CA SER A 62 -3.59 -1.97 -16.10
C SER A 62 -2.96 -3.02 -17.02
N ASN A 63 -3.73 -4.01 -17.49
CA ASN A 63 -3.26 -5.01 -18.44
C ASN A 63 -2.80 -4.34 -19.76
N TYR A 64 -3.59 -3.42 -20.30
CA TYR A 64 -3.23 -2.72 -21.53
C TYR A 64 -2.02 -1.80 -21.36
N ALA A 65 -1.83 -1.21 -20.18
CA ALA A 65 -0.72 -0.30 -19.89
C ALA A 65 0.60 -1.02 -19.55
N ARG A 66 0.54 -2.20 -18.93
CA ARG A 66 1.71 -2.94 -18.40
C ARG A 66 1.96 -4.29 -19.06
N GLY A 67 1.12 -4.70 -20.01
CA GLY A 67 1.21 -5.97 -20.74
C GLY A 67 0.48 -7.12 -20.04
N GLU A 68 1.23 -8.07 -19.47
CA GLU A 68 0.69 -9.35 -19.00
C GLU A 68 -0.05 -9.29 -17.64
N GLY A 69 -0.01 -8.14 -16.97
CA GLY A 69 -0.74 -7.82 -15.72
C GLY A 69 -0.79 -8.96 -14.69
N LEU A 70 -1.99 -9.34 -14.26
CA LEU A 70 -2.17 -10.37 -13.22
C LEU A 70 -1.62 -11.75 -13.61
N GLN A 71 -1.52 -12.08 -14.91
CA GLN A 71 -0.94 -13.36 -15.36
C GLN A 71 0.57 -13.43 -15.12
N ALA A 72 1.28 -12.31 -15.33
CA ALA A 72 2.70 -12.22 -14.99
C ALA A 72 2.93 -12.32 -13.48
N VAL A 73 2.06 -11.71 -12.68
CA VAL A 73 2.11 -11.83 -11.21
C VAL A 73 1.93 -13.29 -10.79
N GLY A 74 0.93 -14.00 -11.35
CA GLY A 74 0.71 -15.43 -11.09
C GLY A 74 1.93 -16.29 -11.39
N ARG A 75 2.56 -16.11 -12.57
CA ARG A 75 3.82 -16.81 -12.91
C ARG A 75 4.95 -16.51 -11.95
N LYS A 76 5.12 -15.24 -11.57
CA LYS A 76 6.14 -14.84 -10.61
C LYS A 76 5.92 -15.49 -9.24
N LEU A 77 4.69 -15.51 -8.75
CA LEU A 77 4.33 -16.16 -7.48
C LEU A 77 4.55 -17.69 -7.54
N ALA A 78 4.25 -18.33 -8.67
CA ALA A 78 4.53 -19.74 -8.88
C ALA A 78 6.04 -20.04 -8.83
N LEU A 79 6.88 -19.22 -9.47
CA LEU A 79 8.34 -19.36 -9.39
C LEU A 79 8.86 -19.19 -7.96
N LEU A 80 8.29 -18.25 -7.18
CA LEU A 80 8.64 -18.07 -5.77
C LEU A 80 8.22 -19.27 -4.91
N SER A 81 7.04 -19.84 -5.17
CA SER A 81 6.51 -21.05 -4.54
C SER A 81 7.51 -22.21 -4.68
N GLU A 82 7.97 -22.46 -5.91
CA GLU A 82 8.96 -23.51 -6.22
C GLU A 82 10.33 -23.21 -5.60
N HIS A 83 10.81 -21.98 -5.75
CA HIS A 83 12.14 -21.59 -5.30
C HIS A 83 12.30 -21.66 -3.76
N PHE A 84 11.30 -21.16 -3.03
CA PHE A 84 11.31 -21.14 -1.56
C PHE A 84 10.65 -22.36 -0.91
N LYS A 85 10.12 -23.30 -1.71
CA LYS A 85 9.47 -24.54 -1.24
C LYS A 85 8.33 -24.25 -0.25
N ILE A 86 7.50 -23.27 -0.58
CA ILE A 86 6.33 -22.84 0.19
C ILE A 86 5.10 -22.92 -0.71
N PRO A 87 3.99 -23.56 -0.29
CA PRO A 87 2.80 -23.65 -1.14
C PRO A 87 2.16 -22.27 -1.32
N VAL A 88 2.17 -21.72 -2.53
CA VAL A 88 1.49 -20.47 -2.88
C VAL A 88 0.36 -20.71 -3.87
N GLU A 89 -0.86 -20.29 -3.51
CA GLU A 89 -2.04 -20.20 -4.37
C GLU A 89 -2.30 -18.73 -4.73
N PHE A 90 -2.61 -18.45 -6.00
CA PHE A 90 -2.93 -17.10 -6.47
C PHE A 90 -4.33 -17.02 -7.08
N ASN A 91 -5.13 -16.07 -6.59
CA ASN A 91 -6.47 -15.73 -7.08
C ASN A 91 -6.47 -14.32 -7.69
N PRO A 92 -6.40 -14.18 -9.03
CA PRO A 92 -6.43 -12.88 -9.70
C PRO A 92 -7.86 -12.32 -9.79
N VAL A 93 -8.04 -11.05 -9.38
CA VAL A 93 -9.33 -10.35 -9.46
C VAL A 93 -9.17 -9.08 -10.31
N PRO A 94 -9.44 -9.13 -11.63
CA PRO A 94 -9.31 -7.99 -12.53
C PRO A 94 -10.56 -7.10 -12.45
N VAL A 95 -10.70 -6.33 -11.37
CA VAL A 95 -11.80 -5.38 -11.16
C VAL A 95 -11.27 -4.10 -10.52
N PHE A 96 -11.99 -2.99 -10.67
CA PHE A 96 -11.69 -1.79 -9.89
C PHE A 96 -11.96 -2.06 -8.40
N ALA A 97 -11.13 -1.54 -7.50
CA ALA A 97 -11.30 -1.77 -6.07
C ALA A 97 -12.66 -1.32 -5.51
N SER A 98 -13.30 -0.33 -6.14
CA SER A 98 -14.66 0.11 -5.81
C SER A 98 -15.74 -0.94 -6.09
N ASP A 99 -15.45 -1.88 -6.99
CA ASP A 99 -16.42 -2.86 -7.51
C ASP A 99 -16.18 -4.27 -6.92
N VAL A 100 -15.21 -4.40 -6.00
CA VAL A 100 -14.89 -5.66 -5.32
C VAL A 100 -16.05 -6.06 -4.39
N THR A 101 -16.49 -7.31 -4.51
CA THR A 101 -17.48 -7.93 -3.61
C THR A 101 -16.82 -8.97 -2.70
N CYS A 102 -17.49 -9.35 -1.60
CA CYS A 102 -16.98 -10.36 -0.67
C CYS A 102 -16.76 -11.72 -1.36
N GLU A 103 -17.61 -12.09 -2.31
CA GLU A 103 -17.55 -13.35 -3.03
C GLU A 103 -16.30 -13.42 -3.91
N MET A 104 -15.93 -12.31 -4.55
CA MET A 104 -14.71 -12.23 -5.39
C MET A 104 -13.43 -12.45 -4.58
N LEU A 105 -13.44 -12.10 -3.30
CA LEU A 105 -12.30 -12.26 -2.40
C LEU A 105 -12.06 -13.72 -2.02
N ASP A 106 -13.09 -14.56 -2.14
CA ASP A 106 -13.06 -16.00 -1.85
C ASP A 106 -12.48 -16.28 -0.45
N VAL A 107 -12.96 -15.62 0.61
CA VAL A 107 -12.46 -15.88 1.98
C VAL A 107 -12.91 -17.26 2.44
N ARG A 108 -11.98 -18.10 2.90
CA ARG A 108 -12.23 -19.50 3.26
C ARG A 108 -12.11 -19.71 4.78
N PRO A 109 -13.00 -20.51 5.40
CA PRO A 109 -12.87 -20.85 6.81
C PRO A 109 -11.54 -21.54 7.13
N GLY A 110 -10.93 -21.18 8.27
CA GLY A 110 -9.68 -21.76 8.75
C GLY A 110 -8.40 -21.12 8.20
N GLU A 111 -8.50 -20.03 7.44
CA GLU A 111 -7.37 -19.24 6.97
C GLU A 111 -7.24 -17.95 7.79
N ALA A 112 -6.04 -17.61 8.25
CA ALA A 112 -5.77 -16.32 8.85
C ALA A 112 -5.67 -15.26 7.75
N LEU A 113 -6.54 -14.25 7.81
CA LEU A 113 -6.66 -13.24 6.77
C LEU A 113 -5.80 -12.00 7.07
N ALA A 114 -5.06 -11.51 6.08
CA ALA A 114 -4.47 -10.18 6.07
C ALA A 114 -4.97 -9.38 4.87
N VAL A 115 -5.20 -8.09 5.05
CA VAL A 115 -5.63 -7.18 3.98
C VAL A 115 -4.60 -6.06 3.83
N ASN A 116 -4.22 -5.74 2.60
CA ASN A 116 -3.19 -4.76 2.27
C ASN A 116 -3.74 -3.68 1.35
N PHE A 117 -3.63 -2.44 1.80
CA PHE A 117 -3.85 -1.23 1.01
C PHE A 117 -2.53 -0.47 0.89
N THR A 118 -1.90 -0.52 -0.27
CA THR A 118 -0.67 0.24 -0.52
C THR A 118 -0.87 1.25 -1.63
N LEU A 119 -0.88 2.54 -1.28
CA LEU A 119 -1.01 3.68 -2.18
C LEU A 119 -2.18 3.54 -3.14
N HIS A 120 -3.36 3.24 -2.61
CA HIS A 120 -4.52 2.92 -3.45
C HIS A 120 -5.85 3.42 -2.88
N LEU A 121 -6.03 3.41 -1.56
CA LEU A 121 -7.33 3.72 -0.98
C LEU A 121 -7.70 5.19 -1.19
N HIS A 122 -6.70 6.07 -1.38
CA HIS A 122 -6.91 7.46 -1.78
C HIS A 122 -7.58 7.63 -3.15
N HIS A 123 -7.54 6.63 -4.04
CA HIS A 123 -8.24 6.65 -5.32
C HIS A 123 -9.74 6.39 -5.19
N THR A 124 -10.16 5.67 -4.15
CA THR A 124 -11.58 5.35 -3.95
C THR A 124 -12.34 6.62 -3.56
N PRO A 125 -13.47 6.96 -4.24
CA PRO A 125 -14.27 8.13 -3.91
C PRO A 125 -14.73 8.12 -2.45
N ASP A 126 -14.67 9.29 -1.81
CA ASP A 126 -15.19 9.50 -0.47
C ASP A 126 -16.51 10.29 -0.52
N GLU A 127 -17.03 10.66 0.65
CA GLU A 127 -18.27 11.43 0.80
C GLU A 127 -18.29 12.78 0.08
N SER A 128 -17.12 13.35 -0.26
CA SER A 128 -17.01 14.60 -1.00
C SER A 128 -17.24 14.44 -2.52
N VAL A 129 -17.20 13.20 -3.02
CA VAL A 129 -17.30 12.86 -4.45
C VAL A 129 -18.53 12.01 -4.74
N ASP A 130 -18.83 11.06 -3.85
CA ASP A 130 -19.98 10.16 -3.96
C ASP A 130 -20.72 10.06 -2.63
N VAL A 131 -22.03 10.29 -2.67
CA VAL A 131 -22.91 10.26 -1.49
C VAL A 131 -22.93 8.90 -0.79
N ASN A 132 -22.60 7.82 -1.50
CA ASN A 132 -22.53 6.47 -0.93
C ASN A 132 -21.20 6.20 -0.21
N ASN A 133 -20.21 7.08 -0.36
CA ASN A 133 -18.88 6.98 0.25
C ASN A 133 -18.27 5.56 0.10
N PRO A 134 -17.93 5.14 -1.12
CA PRO A 134 -17.43 3.79 -1.38
C PRO A 134 -16.11 3.52 -0.66
N ARG A 135 -15.29 4.53 -0.35
CA ARG A 135 -14.09 4.40 0.49
C ARG A 135 -14.39 3.83 1.87
N ASP A 136 -15.33 4.43 2.59
CA ASP A 136 -15.72 3.95 3.92
C ASP A 136 -16.58 2.67 3.83
N GLY A 137 -17.32 2.49 2.73
CA GLY A 137 -17.99 1.23 2.39
C GLY A 137 -17.02 0.06 2.29
N LEU A 138 -15.91 0.26 1.57
CA LEU A 138 -14.84 -0.73 1.41
C LEU A 138 -14.18 -1.07 2.75
N LEU A 139 -13.88 -0.05 3.58
CA LEU A 139 -13.34 -0.29 4.93
C LEU A 139 -14.28 -1.13 5.79
N ARG A 140 -15.59 -0.84 5.78
CA ARG A 140 -16.58 -1.63 6.52
C ARG A 140 -16.71 -3.05 6.00
N MET A 141 -16.65 -3.24 4.67
CA MET A 141 -16.63 -4.57 4.07
C MET A 141 -15.39 -5.34 4.52
N VAL A 142 -14.20 -4.75 4.43
CA VAL A 142 -12.96 -5.39 4.90
C VAL A 142 -13.06 -5.73 6.39
N LYS A 143 -13.62 -4.85 7.22
CA LYS A 143 -13.80 -5.14 8.64
C LYS A 143 -14.73 -6.33 8.88
N SER A 144 -15.79 -6.48 8.08
CA SER A 144 -16.74 -7.60 8.24
C SER A 144 -16.12 -8.96 7.93
N LEU A 145 -15.05 -9.01 7.13
CA LEU A 145 -14.25 -10.22 6.88
C LEU A 145 -13.40 -10.64 8.09
N SER A 146 -13.36 -9.83 9.16
CA SER A 146 -12.59 -10.08 10.38
C SER A 146 -11.11 -10.40 10.12
N PRO A 147 -10.38 -9.56 9.37
CA PRO A 147 -8.95 -9.78 9.11
C PRO A 147 -8.17 -9.79 10.42
N LYS A 148 -7.17 -10.66 10.49
CA LYS A 148 -6.23 -10.68 11.60
C LYS A 148 -5.37 -9.41 11.62
N VAL A 149 -5.04 -8.89 10.44
CA VAL A 149 -4.38 -7.59 10.28
C VAL A 149 -4.76 -6.93 8.96
N THR A 150 -5.03 -5.63 9.01
CA THR A 150 -5.16 -4.76 7.84
C THR A 150 -4.00 -3.78 7.85
N THR A 151 -3.26 -3.67 6.76
CA THR A 151 -2.17 -2.72 6.58
C THR A 151 -2.57 -1.61 5.64
N LEU A 152 -2.22 -0.38 5.98
CA LEU A 152 -2.47 0.82 5.18
C LEU A 152 -1.17 1.60 5.03
N VAL A 153 -0.76 1.80 3.78
CA VAL A 153 0.36 2.65 3.38
C VAL A 153 -0.17 3.71 2.44
N GLU A 154 -0.01 4.99 2.79
CA GLU A 154 -0.60 6.11 2.05
C GLU A 154 0.35 7.32 1.95
N GLN A 155 0.17 8.18 0.95
CA GLN A 155 0.87 9.47 0.90
C GLN A 155 0.43 10.38 2.05
N GLU A 156 1.40 11.02 2.71
CA GLU A 156 1.15 11.99 3.77
C GLU A 156 1.02 13.40 3.17
N SER A 157 -0.13 13.67 2.55
CA SER A 157 -0.44 14.95 1.89
C SER A 157 -1.92 15.32 2.03
N ASN A 158 -2.23 16.61 2.21
CA ASN A 158 -3.60 17.10 2.40
C ASN A 158 -4.20 17.70 1.11
N THR A 159 -4.47 16.85 0.13
CA THR A 159 -4.92 17.26 -1.21
C THR A 159 -6.37 16.89 -1.53
N ASN A 160 -7.10 16.25 -0.60
CA ASN A 160 -8.46 15.81 -0.88
C ASN A 160 -9.51 16.95 -0.83
N THR A 161 -9.85 17.44 0.37
CA THR A 161 -11.02 18.31 0.60
C THR A 161 -10.67 19.81 0.73
N THR A 162 -9.44 20.20 0.42
CA THR A 162 -8.97 21.59 0.53
C THR A 162 -9.28 22.41 -0.74
N PRO A 163 -9.54 23.73 -0.63
CA PRO A 163 -9.69 24.61 -1.79
C PRO A 163 -8.47 24.59 -2.69
N PHE A 164 -8.66 24.93 -3.98
CA PHE A 164 -7.62 24.83 -5.01
C PHE A 164 -6.28 25.45 -4.60
N LEU A 165 -6.26 26.70 -4.12
CA LEU A 165 -5.00 27.37 -3.78
C LEU A 165 -4.22 26.63 -2.68
N THR A 166 -4.90 26.19 -1.62
CA THR A 166 -4.27 25.40 -0.54
C THR A 166 -3.76 24.08 -1.07
N ARG A 167 -4.55 23.39 -1.89
CA ARG A 167 -4.18 22.12 -2.51
C ARG A 167 -2.97 22.28 -3.44
N PHE A 168 -2.93 23.35 -4.23
CA PHE A 168 -1.82 23.66 -5.12
C PHE A 168 -0.52 23.88 -4.32
N MET A 169 -0.57 24.70 -3.27
CA MET A 169 0.60 24.92 -2.40
C MET A 169 1.09 23.62 -1.74
N GLU A 170 0.17 22.82 -1.19
CA GLU A 170 0.49 21.51 -0.60
C GLU A 170 1.11 20.56 -1.64
N THR A 171 0.61 20.56 -2.87
CA THR A 171 1.14 19.74 -3.98
C THR A 171 2.57 20.17 -4.31
N MET A 172 2.82 21.48 -4.43
CA MET A 172 4.16 21.99 -4.72
C MET A 172 5.14 21.66 -3.60
N ASP A 173 4.74 21.83 -2.33
CA ASP A 173 5.57 21.48 -1.16
C ASP A 173 5.92 19.98 -1.13
N TYR A 174 4.89 19.12 -1.19
CA TYR A 174 5.04 17.67 -1.14
C TYR A 174 5.90 17.12 -2.29
N TYR A 175 5.59 17.51 -3.54
CA TYR A 175 6.34 16.99 -4.68
C TYR A 175 7.73 17.61 -4.79
N SER A 176 7.97 18.84 -4.31
CA SER A 176 9.34 19.36 -4.24
C SER A 176 10.23 18.46 -3.38
N ALA A 177 9.76 18.05 -2.20
CA ALA A 177 10.49 17.11 -1.34
C ALA A 177 10.71 15.74 -2.02
N MET A 178 9.71 15.23 -2.75
CA MET A 178 9.85 13.98 -3.52
C MET A 178 10.93 14.10 -4.61
N PHE A 179 10.90 15.15 -5.44
CA PHE A 179 11.87 15.38 -6.50
C PHE A 179 13.27 15.64 -5.96
N GLU A 180 13.42 16.38 -4.85
CA GLU A 180 14.71 16.53 -4.16
C GLU A 180 15.27 15.18 -3.71
N SER A 181 14.43 14.31 -3.14
CA SER A 181 14.86 12.98 -2.70
C SER A 181 15.36 12.11 -3.86
N ILE A 182 14.76 12.26 -5.03
CA ILE A 182 15.17 11.57 -6.26
C ILE A 182 16.47 12.18 -6.81
N ASP A 183 16.63 13.52 -6.79
CA ASP A 183 17.83 14.19 -7.30
C ASP A 183 19.09 13.80 -6.53
N VAL A 184 18.96 13.54 -5.23
CA VAL A 184 20.07 13.09 -4.38
C VAL A 184 20.41 11.61 -4.60
N THR A 185 19.42 10.79 -4.96
CA THR A 185 19.59 9.32 -5.03
C THR A 185 19.89 8.80 -6.43
N LEU A 186 19.46 9.50 -7.49
CA LEU A 186 19.60 9.07 -8.88
C LEU A 186 20.20 10.17 -9.76
N ALA A 187 21.13 9.76 -10.63
CA ALA A 187 21.73 10.64 -11.64
C ALA A 187 20.68 11.26 -12.58
N ARG A 188 20.92 12.49 -13.04
CA ARG A 188 19.96 13.28 -13.85
C ARG A 188 19.65 12.69 -15.22
N ASP A 189 20.58 11.91 -15.77
CA ASP A 189 20.43 11.20 -17.04
C ASP A 189 19.89 9.77 -16.88
N SER A 190 19.59 9.35 -15.65
CA SER A 190 18.99 8.04 -15.38
C SER A 190 17.61 7.93 -16.05
N LYS A 191 17.46 6.94 -16.94
CA LYS A 191 16.18 6.63 -17.60
C LYS A 191 15.11 6.22 -16.60
N GLU A 192 15.50 5.56 -15.51
CA GLU A 192 14.59 5.15 -14.44
C GLU A 192 14.05 6.36 -13.70
N ARG A 193 14.93 7.32 -13.37
CA ARG A 193 14.54 8.60 -12.79
C ARG A 193 13.54 9.34 -13.68
N ILE A 194 13.90 9.56 -14.94
CA ILE A 194 13.06 10.27 -15.91
C ILE A 194 11.70 9.56 -16.05
N SER A 195 11.69 8.23 -16.09
CA SER A 195 10.46 7.45 -16.18
C SER A 195 9.56 7.66 -14.96
N VAL A 196 10.10 7.59 -13.74
CA VAL A 196 9.34 7.83 -12.50
C VAL A 196 8.80 9.26 -12.43
N GLU A 197 9.64 10.25 -12.72
CA GLU A 197 9.25 11.66 -12.68
C GLU A 197 8.11 11.95 -13.69
N GLN A 198 8.23 11.46 -14.92
CA GLN A 198 7.25 11.73 -15.99
C GLN A 198 5.98 10.90 -15.91
N HIS A 199 6.09 9.60 -15.62
CA HIS A 199 4.96 8.66 -15.77
C HIS A 199 4.27 8.34 -14.45
N CYS A 200 4.89 8.64 -13.31
CA CYS A 200 4.26 8.52 -12.00
C CYS A 200 3.96 9.91 -11.43
N LEU A 201 5.00 10.66 -11.04
CA LEU A 201 4.80 11.89 -10.26
C LEU A 201 4.08 12.98 -11.05
N ALA A 202 4.46 13.23 -12.31
CA ALA A 202 3.81 14.27 -13.11
C ALA A 202 2.33 13.96 -13.39
N ARG A 203 1.98 12.68 -13.58
CA ARG A 203 0.59 12.27 -13.76
C ARG A 203 -0.24 12.58 -12.51
N ASP A 204 0.30 12.27 -11.34
CA ASP A 204 -0.38 12.51 -10.08
C ASP A 204 -0.54 14.02 -9.84
N ILE A 205 0.51 14.83 -10.09
CA ILE A 205 0.47 16.30 -10.02
C ILE A 205 -0.62 16.85 -10.95
N VAL A 206 -0.65 16.41 -12.22
CA VAL A 206 -1.66 16.86 -13.18
C VAL A 206 -3.06 16.53 -12.70
N ASN A 207 -3.28 15.33 -12.15
CA ASN A 207 -4.60 14.97 -11.65
C ASN A 207 -5.02 15.83 -10.44
N VAL A 208 -4.11 16.08 -9.49
CA VAL A 208 -4.39 16.91 -8.30
C VAL A 208 -4.70 18.37 -8.66
N VAL A 209 -3.99 18.92 -9.66
CA VAL A 209 -4.05 20.35 -10.02
C VAL A 209 -5.10 20.63 -11.09
N ALA A 210 -5.17 19.82 -12.15
CA ALA A 210 -5.95 20.13 -13.35
C ALA A 210 -7.34 19.46 -13.39
N CYS A 211 -7.59 18.46 -12.55
CA CYS A 211 -8.89 17.77 -12.52
C CYS A 211 -9.73 18.22 -11.31
N GLU A 212 -11.05 18.04 -11.40
CA GLU A 212 -11.99 18.25 -10.30
C GLU A 212 -13.09 17.19 -10.28
N GLY A 213 -13.94 17.23 -9.24
CA GLY A 213 -15.09 16.32 -9.12
C GLY A 213 -14.65 14.85 -9.19
N LYS A 214 -15.34 14.06 -10.03
CA LYS A 214 -15.05 12.62 -10.21
C LYS A 214 -13.79 12.34 -11.02
N GLU A 215 -13.31 13.31 -11.82
CA GLU A 215 -12.11 13.14 -12.65
C GLU A 215 -10.81 13.30 -11.84
N ARG A 216 -10.88 13.99 -10.70
CA ARG A 216 -9.79 14.03 -9.73
C ARG A 216 -9.83 12.80 -8.83
N VAL A 217 -8.90 11.89 -9.06
CA VAL A 217 -8.78 10.59 -8.39
C VAL A 217 -7.67 10.62 -7.33
N GLU A 218 -6.61 11.40 -7.53
CA GLU A 218 -5.53 11.60 -6.57
C GLU A 218 -6.00 12.47 -5.40
N ARG A 219 -6.50 11.81 -4.34
CA ARG A 219 -7.15 12.44 -3.19
C ARG A 219 -6.52 11.98 -1.88
N HIS A 220 -5.27 12.41 -1.67
CA HIS A 220 -4.49 12.06 -0.49
C HIS A 220 -5.07 12.68 0.78
N GLU A 221 -4.91 11.95 1.88
CA GLU A 221 -5.30 12.38 3.21
C GLU A 221 -4.17 12.11 4.20
N LEU A 222 -4.04 12.98 5.20
CA LEU A 222 -3.07 12.78 6.28
C LEU A 222 -3.45 11.57 7.13
N LEU A 223 -2.45 10.96 7.78
CA LEU A 223 -2.62 9.82 8.69
C LEU A 223 -3.78 10.03 9.68
N GLY A 224 -3.91 11.22 10.27
CA GLY A 224 -4.98 11.52 11.24
C GLY A 224 -6.40 11.30 10.68
N LYS A 225 -6.63 11.60 9.39
CA LYS A 225 -7.91 11.38 8.73
C LYS A 225 -8.13 9.90 8.43
N TRP A 226 -7.10 9.20 7.94
CA TRP A 226 -7.16 7.74 7.75
C TRP A 226 -7.46 6.99 9.05
N ARG A 227 -6.82 7.37 10.16
CA ARG A 227 -7.09 6.81 11.48
C ARG A 227 -8.55 7.00 11.90
N SER A 228 -9.11 8.17 11.61
CA SER A 228 -10.51 8.48 11.93
C SER A 228 -11.45 7.59 11.12
N ARG A 229 -11.23 7.45 9.80
CA ARG A 229 -12.02 6.56 8.92
C ARG A 229 -11.97 5.10 9.39
N LEU A 230 -10.78 4.59 9.68
CA LEU A 230 -10.58 3.22 10.16
C LEU A 230 -11.24 3.00 11.53
N GLY A 231 -11.08 3.95 12.46
CA GLY A 231 -11.77 3.90 13.76
C GLY A 231 -13.30 3.88 13.62
N MET A 232 -13.86 4.70 12.73
CA MET A 232 -15.31 4.72 12.44
C MET A 232 -15.80 3.43 11.79
N ALA A 233 -14.97 2.76 10.99
CA ALA A 233 -15.27 1.44 10.42
C ALA A 233 -15.11 0.29 11.44
N GLY A 234 -14.66 0.58 12.67
CA GLY A 234 -14.52 -0.39 13.76
C GLY A 234 -13.14 -1.04 13.86
N PHE A 235 -12.14 -0.53 13.15
CA PHE A 235 -10.76 -0.99 13.31
C PHE A 235 -10.12 -0.44 14.58
N THR A 236 -9.18 -1.21 15.14
CA THR A 236 -8.33 -0.77 16.25
C THR A 236 -6.87 -0.79 15.82
N ALA A 237 -6.06 0.14 16.31
CA ALA A 237 -4.67 0.25 15.89
C ALA A 237 -3.85 -0.99 16.31
N TYR A 238 -3.06 -1.52 15.38
CA TYR A 238 -2.08 -2.57 15.63
C TYR A 238 -0.66 -1.98 15.57
N PRO A 239 0.07 -1.94 16.71
CA PRO A 239 1.40 -1.35 16.74
C PRO A 239 2.38 -2.07 15.80
N LEU A 240 3.13 -1.31 15.02
CA LEU A 240 4.20 -1.86 14.18
C LEU A 240 5.39 -2.36 15.04
N SER A 241 6.01 -3.45 14.59
CA SER A 241 7.11 -4.10 15.30
C SER A 241 8.32 -3.20 15.47
N LYS A 242 8.74 -2.93 16.71
CA LYS A 242 9.96 -2.14 17.01
C LYS A 242 11.20 -2.68 16.33
N TYR A 243 11.31 -4.00 16.17
CA TYR A 243 12.41 -4.62 15.45
C TYR A 243 12.40 -4.23 13.97
N VAL A 244 11.25 -4.41 13.29
CA VAL A 244 11.10 -4.01 11.88
C VAL A 244 11.37 -2.52 11.71
N ASN A 245 10.86 -1.68 12.62
CA ASN A 245 11.10 -0.23 12.62
C ASN A 245 12.60 0.10 12.69
N SER A 246 13.36 -0.64 13.50
CA SER A 246 14.82 -0.46 13.62
C SER A 246 15.59 -0.88 12.37
N VAL A 247 15.15 -1.94 11.69
CA VAL A 247 15.73 -2.42 10.42
C VAL A 247 15.46 -1.39 9.32
N ILE A 248 14.23 -0.91 9.21
CA ILE A 248 13.84 0.16 8.27
C ILE A 248 14.71 1.41 8.51
N ARG A 249 14.84 1.84 9.77
CA ARG A 249 15.66 3.01 10.14
C ARG A 249 17.12 2.86 9.72
N SER A 250 17.68 1.66 9.87
CA SER A 250 19.05 1.36 9.47
C SER A 250 19.21 1.38 7.95
N LEU A 251 18.24 0.79 7.23
CA LEU A 251 18.23 0.77 5.76
C LEU A 251 18.13 2.18 5.17
N LEU A 252 17.27 3.05 5.70
CA LEU A 252 17.09 4.42 5.20
C LEU A 252 18.39 5.24 5.25
N ARG A 253 19.23 5.03 6.29
CA ARG A 253 20.54 5.68 6.40
C ARG A 253 21.52 5.28 5.30
N CYS A 254 21.34 4.11 4.69
CA CYS A 254 22.16 3.69 3.54
C CYS A 254 21.77 4.42 2.24
N TYR A 255 20.56 4.99 2.17
CA TYR A 255 20.10 5.75 0.99
C TYR A 255 20.47 7.23 1.08
N SER A 256 20.18 7.88 2.20
CA SER A 256 20.49 9.29 2.44
C SER A 256 20.31 9.64 3.90
N GLU A 257 21.14 10.55 4.43
CA GLU A 257 20.97 11.13 5.77
C GLU A 257 19.72 12.03 5.88
N ASN A 258 19.18 12.49 4.75
CA ASN A 258 18.00 13.34 4.71
C ASN A 258 16.69 12.56 4.92
N TYR A 259 16.69 11.23 4.83
CA TYR A 259 15.49 10.46 5.14
C TYR A 259 15.26 10.43 6.66
N THR A 260 14.06 10.85 7.07
CA THR A 260 13.62 10.83 8.46
C THR A 260 12.56 9.75 8.68
N LEU A 261 12.47 9.26 9.92
CA LEU A 261 11.53 8.22 10.28
C LEU A 261 10.96 8.48 11.67
N VAL A 262 9.67 8.79 11.71
CA VAL A 262 8.95 9.17 12.93
C VAL A 262 7.93 8.10 13.27
N GLU A 263 7.94 7.65 14.52
CA GLU A 263 6.89 6.77 15.06
C GLU A 263 5.86 7.65 15.76
N LYS A 264 4.61 7.61 15.29
CA LYS A 264 3.53 8.48 15.78
C LYS A 264 2.21 7.72 15.75
N ASP A 265 1.47 7.77 16.85
CA ASP A 265 0.14 7.18 16.99
C ASP A 265 0.06 5.67 16.63
N GLY A 266 1.16 4.93 16.83
CA GLY A 266 1.26 3.50 16.47
C GLY A 266 1.52 3.23 14.98
N ALA A 267 1.73 4.28 14.19
CA ALA A 267 2.14 4.23 12.79
C ALA A 267 3.59 4.72 12.61
N MET A 268 4.12 4.55 11.40
CA MET A 268 5.41 5.09 10.98
C MET A 268 5.23 6.10 9.86
N LEU A 269 5.97 7.19 9.92
CA LEU A 269 6.03 8.23 8.89
C LEU A 269 7.45 8.26 8.34
N LEU A 270 7.59 7.99 7.04
CA LEU A 270 8.79 8.27 6.28
C LEU A 270 8.75 9.72 5.83
N GLY A 271 9.80 10.47 6.12
CA GLY A 271 9.96 11.85 5.69
C GLY A 271 11.25 12.08 4.90
N TRP A 272 11.30 13.21 4.20
CA TRP A 272 12.48 13.80 3.61
C TRP A 272 12.70 15.16 4.26
N LYS A 273 13.84 15.32 4.95
CA LYS A 273 14.12 16.46 5.83
C LYS A 273 12.97 16.64 6.84
N ASP A 274 12.31 17.78 6.81
CA ASP A 274 11.18 18.19 7.65
C ASP A 274 9.81 17.80 7.07
N ARG A 275 9.74 17.27 5.85
CA ARG A 275 8.48 16.89 5.20
C ARG A 275 8.18 15.40 5.31
N ASN A 276 7.04 15.05 5.91
CA ASN A 276 6.53 13.68 5.85
C ASN A 276 6.00 13.36 4.44
N LEU A 277 6.33 12.16 3.95
CA LEU A 277 6.03 11.71 2.59
C LEU A 277 5.05 10.55 2.59
N ILE A 278 5.30 9.50 3.38
CA ILE A 278 4.51 8.27 3.37
C ILE A 278 4.21 7.87 4.82
N SER A 279 2.96 7.54 5.12
CA SER A 279 2.58 6.88 6.36
C SER A 279 2.35 5.38 6.14
N ALA A 280 2.72 4.58 7.13
CA ALA A 280 2.46 3.14 7.16
C ALA A 280 1.88 2.78 8.53
N SER A 281 0.77 2.05 8.53
CA SER A 281 0.03 1.68 9.74
C SER A 281 -0.60 0.29 9.61
N ALA A 282 -0.89 -0.34 10.74
CA ALA A 282 -1.56 -1.63 10.80
C ALA A 282 -2.73 -1.59 11.78
N TRP A 283 -3.70 -2.46 11.57
CA TRP A 283 -5.02 -2.41 12.21
C TRP A 283 -5.61 -3.81 12.42
N HIS A 284 -6.39 -3.99 13.48
CA HIS A 284 -7.24 -5.16 13.73
C HIS A 284 -8.70 -4.86 13.40
#